data_AF-A0A833RM86-F1
#
_entry.id   AF-A0A833RM86-F1
#
_cell.length_a   1.000
_cell.length_b   1.000
_cell.length_c   1.000
_cell.angle_alpha   90.00
_cell.angle_beta   90.00
_cell.angle_gamma   90.00
#
_symmetry.space_group_name_H-M   'P 1'
#
loop_
_entity.id
_entity.type
_entity.pdbx_description
1 polymer ?
#
loop_
_entity_poly.entity_id
_entity_poly.type
_entity_poly.pdbx_seq_one_letter_code
_entity_poly.pdbx_strand_id
1 'polypeptide(L)'
;RARPDGTQPTVPEHAAYRELSAVDEARREMAHEQQAERRRLDRRFRTVRIMINDSEVNIAVSLDDLRDILGLPDCDLRRPHNADIPMNIPANNMEDEDHQ
;
A
#
# COMPACT_ATOMS: atom_id res chain seq x y z
N ARG A 1 -32.31 -9.40 44.32
CA ARG A 1 -31.42 -9.83 43.21
C ARG A 1 -30.22 -8.90 43.19
N ALA A 2 -29.13 -9.24 43.87
CA ALA A 2 -27.89 -8.46 43.81
C ALA A 2 -27.12 -8.82 42.52
N ARG A 3 -26.78 -7.81 41.71
CA ARG A 3 -25.83 -7.96 40.60
C ARG A 3 -24.42 -8.06 41.23
N PRO A 4 -23.54 -8.98 40.78
CA PRO A 4 -22.17 -8.95 41.27
C PRO A 4 -21.49 -7.69 40.72
N ASP A 5 -20.80 -7.01 41.64
CA ASP A 5 -19.99 -5.82 41.43
C ASP A 5 -19.01 -5.97 40.27
N GLY A 6 -18.63 -4.82 39.70
CA GLY A 6 -17.68 -4.65 38.59
C GLY A 6 -16.27 -5.16 38.89
N THR A 7 -16.18 -6.46 39.15
CA THR A 7 -14.95 -7.18 39.40
C THR A 7 -14.24 -7.27 38.05
N GLN A 8 -13.14 -6.53 37.90
CA GLN A 8 -12.30 -6.65 36.71
C GLN A 8 -11.88 -8.12 36.58
N PRO A 9 -11.88 -8.70 35.35
CA PRO A 9 -11.44 -10.08 35.15
C PRO A 9 -10.01 -10.22 35.66
N THR A 10 -9.82 -10.87 36.80
CA THR A 10 -8.50 -11.14 37.34
C THR A 10 -7.89 -12.26 36.50
N VAL A 11 -6.76 -11.95 35.87
CA VAL A 11 -5.99 -12.93 35.10
C VAL A 11 -5.60 -14.08 36.03
N PRO A 12 -6.00 -15.33 35.74
CA PRO A 12 -5.68 -16.46 36.60
C PRO A 12 -4.17 -16.62 36.76
N GLU A 13 -3.69 -16.68 37.99
CA GLU A 13 -2.26 -16.79 38.34
C GLU A 13 -1.69 -18.21 38.10
N HIS A 14 -2.30 -18.97 37.20
CA HIS A 14 -1.93 -20.35 36.89
C HIS A 14 -0.79 -20.39 35.88
N ALA A 15 0.21 -21.26 36.09
CA ALA A 15 1.40 -21.37 35.23
C ALA A 15 1.05 -21.52 33.74
N ALA A 16 0.07 -22.36 33.42
CA ALA A 16 -0.41 -22.55 32.04
C ALA A 16 -0.94 -21.26 31.39
N TYR A 17 -1.54 -20.33 32.16
CA TYR A 17 -2.03 -19.06 31.62
C TYR A 17 -0.88 -18.11 31.27
N ARG A 18 0.18 -18.10 32.09
CA ARG A 18 1.39 -17.33 31.80
C ARG A 18 2.09 -17.85 30.54
N GLU A 19 2.18 -19.17 30.41
CA GLU A 19 2.73 -19.82 29.21
C GLU A 19 1.93 -19.47 27.94
N LEU A 20 0.59 -19.58 28.00
CA LEU A 20 -0.28 -19.19 26.89
C LEU A 20 -0.13 -17.69 26.55
N SER A 21 -0.04 -16.83 27.56
CA SER A 21 0.14 -15.38 27.35
C SER A 21 1.46 -15.07 26.63
N ALA A 22 2.55 -15.74 27.03
CA ALA A 22 3.85 -15.59 26.38
C ALA A 22 3.83 -16.09 24.92
N VAL A 23 3.12 -17.19 24.63
CA VAL A 23 2.94 -17.67 23.26
C VAL A 23 2.14 -16.68 22.41
N ASP A 24 1.08 -16.11 22.97
CA ASP A 24 0.26 -15.11 22.27
C ASP A 24 1.01 -13.79 22.04
N GLU A 25 1.92 -13.42 22.92
CA GLU A 25 2.82 -12.28 22.75
C GLU A 25 3.82 -12.54 21.62
N ALA A 26 4.53 -13.68 21.65
CA ALA A 26 5.48 -14.07 20.60
C ALA A 26 4.80 -14.17 19.22
N ARG A 27 3.56 -14.68 19.16
CA ARG A 27 2.78 -14.73 17.91
C ARG A 27 2.43 -13.34 17.39
N ARG A 28 2.12 -12.39 18.28
CA ARG A 28 1.83 -11.01 17.91
C ARG A 28 3.07 -10.31 17.37
N GLU A 29 4.22 -10.49 18.01
CA GLU A 29 5.50 -9.96 17.54
C GLU A 29 5.83 -10.48 16.13
N MET A 30 5.76 -11.80 15.91
CA MET A 30 5.97 -12.39 14.59
C MET A 30 4.99 -11.87 13.54
N ALA A 31 3.72 -11.68 13.89
CA ALA A 31 2.72 -11.12 12.98
C ALA A 31 3.04 -9.66 12.61
N HIS A 32 3.52 -8.86 13.57
CA HIS A 32 3.96 -7.49 13.32
C HIS A 32 5.17 -7.43 12.39
N GLU A 33 6.17 -8.28 12.61
CA GLU A 33 7.35 -8.38 11.75
C GLU A 33 6.98 -8.80 10.33
N GLN A 34 6.14 -9.85 10.20
CA GLN A 34 5.64 -10.30 8.90
C GLN A 34 4.83 -9.22 8.18
N GLN A 35 4.04 -8.42 8.91
CA GLN A 35 3.30 -7.31 8.33
C GLN A 35 4.24 -6.19 7.86
N ALA A 36 5.29 -5.88 8.63
CA ALA A 36 6.29 -4.89 8.24
C ALA A 36 7.04 -5.32 6.97
N GLU A 37 7.44 -6.59 6.89
CA GLU A 37 8.08 -7.15 5.69
C GLU A 37 7.13 -7.22 4.50
N ARG A 38 5.87 -7.61 4.69
CA ARG A 38 4.85 -7.54 3.60
C ARG A 38 4.71 -6.12 3.07
N ARG A 39 4.64 -5.10 3.94
CA ARG A 39 4.56 -3.71 3.50
C ARG A 39 5.82 -3.26 2.74
N ARG A 40 7.00 -3.75 3.11
CA ARG A 40 8.25 -3.50 2.36
C ARG A 40 8.21 -4.15 0.98
N LEU A 41 7.78 -5.42 0.91
CA LEU A 41 7.65 -6.15 -0.34
C LEU A 41 6.59 -5.53 -1.24
N ASP A 42 5.43 -5.13 -0.73
CA ASP A 42 4.35 -4.47 -1.50
C ASP A 42 4.79 -3.13 -2.11
N ARG A 43 5.78 -2.47 -1.52
CA ARG A 43 6.37 -1.24 -2.07
C ARG A 43 7.34 -1.51 -3.20
N ARG A 44 8.05 -2.65 -3.16
CA ARG A 44 9.11 -2.99 -4.11
C ARG A 44 8.65 -3.91 -5.23
N PHE A 45 7.65 -4.76 -4.97
CA PHE A 45 7.14 -5.75 -5.89
C PHE A 45 5.68 -5.49 -6.19
N ARG A 46 5.31 -5.60 -7.46
CA ARG A 46 3.91 -5.59 -7.89
C ARG A 46 3.55 -6.90 -8.56
N THR A 47 2.34 -7.36 -8.27
CA THR A 47 1.78 -8.51 -8.96
C THR A 47 1.29 -8.09 -10.33
N VAL A 48 1.81 -8.71 -11.38
CA VAL A 48 1.33 -8.55 -12.75
C VAL A 48 0.72 -9.86 -13.23
N ARG A 49 -0.31 -9.74 -14.07
CA ARG A 49 -0.98 -10.87 -14.71
C ARG A 49 -0.35 -11.10 -16.06
N ILE A 50 0.12 -12.32 -16.30
CA ILE A 50 0.68 -12.74 -17.59
C ILE A 50 -0.05 -13.98 -18.11
N MET A 51 0.01 -14.20 -19.42
CA MET A 51 -0.54 -15.38 -20.07
C MET A 51 0.60 -16.34 -20.43
N ILE A 52 0.53 -17.59 -19.96
CA ILE A 52 1.46 -18.67 -20.29
C ILE A 52 0.64 -19.86 -20.78
N ASN A 53 0.82 -20.28 -22.04
CA ASN A 53 0.09 -21.42 -22.63
C ASN A 53 -1.44 -21.34 -22.38
N ASP A 54 -2.04 -20.19 -22.69
CA ASP A 54 -3.47 -19.90 -22.46
C ASP A 54 -3.93 -19.97 -20.98
N SER A 55 -2.99 -20.04 -20.04
CA SER A 55 -3.25 -19.99 -18.61
C SER A 55 -2.78 -18.67 -18.03
N GLU A 56 -3.65 -18.05 -17.23
CA GLU A 56 -3.32 -16.80 -16.57
C GLU A 56 -2.54 -17.06 -15.28
N VAL A 57 -1.38 -16.39 -15.13
CA VAL A 57 -0.49 -16.54 -13.99
C VAL A 57 -0.21 -15.17 -13.38
N ASN A 58 -0.28 -15.10 -12.05
CA ASN A 58 0.09 -13.94 -11.27
C ASN A 58 1.56 -14.07 -10.84
N ILE A 59 2.40 -13.11 -11.25
CA ILE A 59 3.81 -13.08 -10.87
C ILE A 59 4.14 -11.79 -10.13
N ALA A 60 4.95 -11.88 -9.08
CA ALA A 60 5.49 -10.71 -8.40
C ALA A 60 6.75 -10.23 -9.14
N VAL A 61 6.74 -8.97 -9.58
CA VAL A 61 7.84 -8.36 -10.36
C VAL A 61 8.37 -7.16 -9.60
N SER A 62 9.71 -7.01 -9.58
CA SER A 62 10.39 -5.85 -9.02
C SER A 62 9.99 -4.59 -9.79
N LEU A 63 9.59 -3.54 -9.08
CA LEU A 63 9.27 -2.26 -9.71
C LEU A 63 10.50 -1.61 -10.33
N ASP A 64 11.68 -1.78 -9.73
CA ASP A 64 12.91 -1.18 -10.23
C ASP A 64 13.25 -1.79 -11.59
N ASP A 65 13.32 -3.12 -11.67
CA ASP A 65 13.59 -3.84 -12.92
C ASP A 65 12.53 -3.55 -13.99
N LEU A 66 11.25 -3.49 -13.60
CA LEU A 66 10.17 -3.19 -14.53
C LEU A 66 10.29 -1.77 -15.10
N ARG A 67 10.71 -0.79 -14.30
CA ARG A 67 10.92 0.59 -14.75
C ARG A 67 12.11 0.66 -15.70
N ASP A 68 13.21 0.00 -15.36
CA ASP A 68 14.41 -0.07 -16.19
C ASP A 68 14.11 -0.66 -17.57
N ILE A 69 13.39 -1.79 -17.60
CA ILE A 69 12.99 -2.45 -18.86
C ILE A 69 12.11 -1.54 -19.72
N LEU A 70 11.20 -0.78 -19.09
CA LEU A 70 10.31 0.14 -19.78
C LEU A 70 10.96 1.48 -20.11
N GLY A 71 12.20 1.72 -19.69
CA GLY A 71 12.90 3.00 -19.85
C GLY A 71 12.22 4.14 -19.09
N LEU A 72 11.49 3.83 -18.01
CA LEU A 72 10.79 4.82 -17.22
C LEU A 72 11.76 5.52 -16.27
N PRO A 73 11.68 6.86 -16.12
CA PRO A 73 12.50 7.57 -15.16
C PRO A 73 12.16 7.16 -13.73
N ASP A 74 13.10 7.31 -12.80
CA ASP A 74 12.91 7.00 -11.37
C ASP A 74 11.93 7.95 -10.67
N CYS A 75 11.56 9.07 -11.31
CA CYS A 75 10.61 10.02 -10.75
C CYS A 75 9.17 9.50 -10.77
N ASP A 76 8.33 9.96 -9.86
CA ASP A 76 6.92 9.58 -9.88
C ASP A 76 6.26 10.05 -11.19
N LEU A 77 5.69 9.10 -11.94
CA LEU A 77 5.01 9.39 -13.22
C LEU A 77 3.67 10.09 -13.00
N ARG A 78 3.17 10.08 -11.77
CA ARG A 78 1.95 10.80 -11.40
C ARG A 78 2.31 12.27 -11.25
N ARG A 79 1.74 13.12 -12.11
CA ARG A 79 1.67 14.55 -11.77
C ARG A 79 0.95 14.68 -10.41
N PRO A 80 1.45 15.51 -9.50
CA PRO A 80 0.67 15.91 -8.34
C PRO A 80 -0.71 16.35 -8.82
N HIS A 81 -1.78 15.88 -8.17
CA HIS A 81 -3.16 16.14 -8.58
C HIS A 81 -3.49 17.65 -8.68
N ASN A 82 -2.64 18.51 -8.08
CA ASN A 82 -2.77 19.96 -8.02
C ASN A 82 -1.51 20.68 -8.53
N ALA A 83 -0.84 20.15 -9.56
CA ALA A 83 0.16 20.95 -10.25
C ALA A 83 -0.61 21.99 -11.09
N ASP A 84 -0.69 23.24 -10.61
CA ASP A 84 -1.22 24.36 -11.36
C ASP A 84 -0.53 24.37 -12.73
N ILE A 85 -1.31 24.06 -13.77
CA ILE A 85 -0.85 24.24 -15.15
C ILE A 85 -0.91 25.76 -15.33
N PRO A 86 0.23 26.46 -15.50
CA PRO A 86 0.17 27.88 -15.82
C PRO A 86 -0.60 28.01 -17.14
N MET A 87 -1.83 28.47 -17.03
CA MET A 87 -2.68 28.75 -18.17
C MET A 87 -2.08 29.98 -18.82
N ASN A 88 -1.21 29.77 -19.79
CA ASN A 88 -0.74 30.85 -20.65
C ASN A 88 -1.91 31.20 -21.58
N ILE A 89 -2.88 31.95 -21.05
CA ILE A 89 -3.95 32.52 -21.85
C ILE A 89 -3.22 33.52 -22.77
N PRO A 90 -3.19 33.28 -24.10
CA PRO A 90 -2.58 34.25 -25.00
C PRO A 90 -3.31 35.59 -24.82
N ALA A 91 -2.56 36.64 -24.48
CA ALA A 91 -3.12 37.97 -24.23
C ALA A 91 -3.76 38.60 -25.49
N ASN A 92 -3.47 38.05 -26.67
CA ASN A 92 -4.11 38.43 -27.91
C ASN A 92 -5.25 37.45 -28.23
N ASN A 93 -6.48 37.92 -28.07
CA ASN A 93 -7.55 37.49 -28.96
C ASN A 93 -7.13 37.95 -30.36
N MET A 94 -6.73 37.03 -31.24
CA MET A 94 -6.71 37.34 -32.66
C MET A 94 -8.18 37.51 -33.07
N GLU A 95 -8.57 38.75 -33.32
CA GLU A 95 -9.85 39.03 -33.97
C GLU A 95 -9.83 38.32 -35.33
N ASP A 96 -10.84 37.50 -35.58
CA ASP A 96 -11.03 36.81 -36.86
C ASP A 96 -11.22 37.90 -37.93
N GLU A 97 -10.25 38.06 -38.83
CA GLU A 97 -10.38 39.01 -39.92
C GLU A 97 -11.44 38.46 -40.89
N ASP A 98 -12.66 39.01 -40.82
CA ASP A 98 -13.72 38.76 -41.79
C ASP A 98 -13.18 39.06 -43.21
N HIS A 99 -12.91 38.01 -43.98
CA HIS A 99 -12.54 38.13 -45.39
C HIS A 99 -13.76 38.60 -46.19
N GLN A 100 -13.73 39.86 -46.66
CA GLN A 100 -14.67 40.38 -47.67
C GLN A 100 -14.36 39.86 -49.08
#